data_AF-A0A9N9FCK8-F1
#
_entry.id   AF-A0A9N9FCK8-F1
#
_cell.length_a   1.000
_cell.length_b   1.000
_cell.length_c   1.000
_cell.angle_alpha   90.00
_cell.angle_beta   90.00
_cell.angle_gamma   90.00
#
_symmetry.space_group_name_H-M   'P 1'
#
loop_
_entity.id
_entity.type
_entity.pdbx_description
1 polymer ?
#
loop_
_entity_poly.entity_id
_entity_poly.type
_entity_poly.pdbx_seq_one_letter_code
_entity_poly.pdbx_strand_id
1 'polypeptide(L)'
;KRGALIVFEGCDRAGKSTQTEKLVKYLNEHGFTAVKGKFPASYIGLPSPDIVFFMDVPLEETEKRDGFGSERLDKSEIQVKARNVYLSLTGPEWKILDGRQSIDELHEKIVNMSLEVVQKCGVIPIQDLWKNS
;
A
#
# COMPACT_ATOMS: atom_id res chain seq x y z
N LYS A 1 -9.95 -8.36 20.22
CA LYS A 1 -9.36 -7.22 19.49
C LYS A 1 -9.40 -7.57 18.00
N ARG A 2 -9.77 -6.64 17.12
CA ARG A 2 -9.74 -6.89 15.67
C ARG A 2 -8.31 -6.77 15.14
N GLY A 3 -8.04 -7.38 13.98
CA GLY A 3 -6.83 -7.11 13.21
C GLY A 3 -6.87 -5.73 12.53
N ALA A 4 -5.70 -5.28 12.08
CA ALA A 4 -5.58 -4.13 11.18
C ALA A 4 -5.55 -4.60 9.72
N LEU A 5 -6.23 -3.88 8.83
CA LEU A 5 -6.13 -4.05 7.39
C LEU A 5 -5.17 -3.00 6.81
N ILE A 6 -4.00 -3.46 6.36
CA ILE A 6 -2.95 -2.64 5.75
C ILE A 6 -2.91 -2.96 4.26
N VAL A 7 -3.09 -1.94 3.41
CA VAL A 7 -3.11 -2.10 1.94
C VAL A 7 -1.88 -1.44 1.32
N PHE A 8 -1.31 -2.07 0.30
CA PHE A 8 -0.21 -1.54 -0.50
C PHE A 8 -0.69 -1.30 -1.93
N GLU A 9 -0.64 -0.04 -2.36
CA GLU A 9 -1.01 0.39 -3.71
C GLU A 9 0.19 1.06 -4.41
N GLY A 10 0.12 1.20 -5.73
CA GLY A 10 1.17 1.85 -6.53
C GLY A 10 1.40 1.18 -7.88
N CYS A 11 2.22 1.80 -8.73
CA CYS A 11 2.54 1.28 -10.06
C CYS A 11 3.33 -0.03 -10.03
N ASP A 12 3.40 -0.73 -11.17
CA ASP A 12 4.20 -1.95 -11.30
C ASP A 12 5.66 -1.70 -10.95
N ARG A 13 6.27 -2.69 -10.27
CA ARG A 13 7.66 -2.63 -9.77
C ARG A 13 7.96 -1.51 -8.80
N ALA A 14 6.95 -0.83 -8.23
CA ALA A 14 7.16 0.17 -7.19
C ALA A 14 7.82 -0.40 -5.92
N GLY A 15 7.78 -1.72 -5.71
CA GLY A 15 8.37 -2.40 -4.55
C GLY A 15 7.35 -2.97 -3.55
N LYS A 16 6.06 -2.97 -3.92
CA LYS A 16 4.93 -3.40 -3.08
C LYS A 16 5.13 -4.79 -2.48
N SER A 17 5.36 -5.80 -3.33
CA SER A 17 5.53 -7.20 -2.88
C SER A 17 6.66 -7.36 -1.88
N THR A 18 7.81 -6.72 -2.14
CA THR A 18 8.97 -6.73 -1.25
C THR A 18 8.63 -6.12 0.10
N GLN A 19 7.97 -4.96 0.11
CA GLN A 19 7.60 -4.29 1.37
C GLN A 19 6.53 -5.05 2.14
N THR A 20 5.55 -5.65 1.46
CA THR A 20 4.53 -6.50 2.10
C THR A 20 5.19 -7.72 2.76
N GLU A 21 6.12 -8.39 2.08
CA GLU A 21 6.83 -9.55 2.62
C GLU A 21 7.71 -9.19 3.82
N LYS A 22 8.49 -8.10 3.71
CA LYS A 22 9.30 -7.59 4.83
C LYS A 22 8.42 -7.21 6.02
N LEU A 23 7.30 -6.53 5.82
CA LEU A 23 6.39 -6.15 6.90
C LEU A 23 5.76 -7.36 7.59
N VAL A 24 5.26 -8.33 6.83
CA VAL A 24 4.67 -9.56 7.41
C VAL A 24 5.71 -10.32 8.23
N LYS A 25 6.93 -10.46 7.70
CA LYS A 25 8.04 -11.09 8.43
C LYS A 25 8.34 -10.34 9.73
N TYR A 26 8.54 -9.03 9.65
CA TYR A 26 8.82 -8.18 10.81
C TYR A 26 7.75 -8.34 11.89
N LEU A 27 6.47 -8.22 11.53
CA LEU A 27 5.36 -8.31 12.48
C LEU A 27 5.33 -9.67 13.18
N ASN A 28 5.52 -10.76 12.44
CA ASN A 28 5.55 -12.12 13.00
C ASN A 28 6.75 -12.35 13.93
N GLU A 29 7.92 -11.82 13.59
CA GLU A 29 9.12 -11.89 14.45
C GLU A 29 8.97 -11.07 15.74
N HIS A 30 8.08 -10.07 15.75
CA HIS A 30 7.81 -9.20 16.91
C HIS A 30 6.51 -9.56 17.65
N GLY A 31 6.03 -10.80 17.48
CA GLY A 31 4.92 -11.35 18.28
C GLY A 31 3.51 -10.96 17.83
N PHE A 32 3.37 -10.33 16.66
CA PHE A 32 2.06 -10.13 16.02
C PHE A 32 1.72 -11.31 15.09
N THR A 33 0.44 -11.53 14.82
CA THR A 33 0.02 -12.46 13.75
C THR A 33 -0.32 -11.66 12.51
N ALA A 34 0.54 -11.75 11.48
CA ALA A 34 0.36 -11.06 10.21
C ALA A 34 0.33 -12.05 9.04
N VAL A 35 -0.61 -11.84 8.12
CA VAL A 35 -0.79 -12.66 6.92
C VAL A 35 -0.86 -11.77 5.68
N LYS A 36 -0.21 -12.22 4.59
CA LYS A 36 -0.32 -11.60 3.27
C LYS A 36 -1.56 -12.16 2.56
N GLY A 37 -2.42 -11.28 2.07
CA GLY A 37 -3.59 -11.63 1.24
C GLY A 37 -3.52 -11.00 -0.14
N LYS A 38 -4.30 -11.52 -1.09
CA LYS A 38 -4.60 -10.83 -2.35
C LYS A 38 -5.89 -10.06 -2.17
N PHE A 39 -5.87 -8.76 -2.44
CA PHE A 39 -7.08 -7.94 -2.45
C PHE A 39 -7.82 -8.15 -3.78
N PRO A 40 -9.16 -8.33 -3.78
CA PRO A 40 -9.90 -8.52 -5.02
C PRO A 40 -9.95 -7.21 -5.82
N ALA A 41 -10.19 -7.32 -7.13
CA ALA A 41 -10.19 -6.18 -8.04
C ALA A 41 -11.34 -5.17 -7.80
N SER A 42 -12.33 -5.52 -6.96
CA SER A 42 -13.45 -4.64 -6.58
C SER A 42 -13.39 -4.33 -5.09
N TYR A 43 -13.40 -3.04 -4.76
CA TYR A 43 -13.41 -2.54 -3.38
C TYR A 43 -14.81 -2.52 -2.75
N ILE A 44 -15.86 -2.80 -3.53
CA ILE A 44 -17.26 -2.75 -3.07
C ILE A 44 -17.53 -3.89 -2.08
N GLY A 45 -17.96 -3.54 -0.86
CA GLY A 45 -18.33 -4.50 0.19
C GLY A 45 -17.18 -5.00 1.06
N LEU A 46 -15.96 -4.47 0.89
CA LEU A 46 -14.80 -4.78 1.73
C LEU A 46 -14.70 -3.82 2.92
N PRO A 47 -14.10 -4.27 4.04
CA PRO A 47 -13.76 -3.37 5.14
C PRO A 47 -12.82 -2.27 4.63
N SER A 48 -13.05 -1.04 5.09
CA SER A 48 -12.13 0.07 4.83
C SER A 48 -10.74 -0.28 5.36
N PRO A 49 -9.66 -0.03 4.59
CA PRO A 49 -8.31 -0.18 5.11
C PRO A 49 -8.08 0.79 6.28
N ASP A 50 -7.29 0.34 7.26
CA ASP A 50 -6.86 1.18 8.37
C ASP A 50 -5.70 2.11 7.96
N ILE A 51 -4.94 1.69 6.93
CA ILE A 51 -3.90 2.49 6.29
C ILE A 51 -3.64 1.95 4.87
N VAL A 52 -3.41 2.87 3.94
CA VAL A 52 -3.01 2.57 2.56
C VAL A 52 -1.63 3.15 2.31
N PHE A 53 -0.65 2.31 2.01
CA PHE A 53 0.67 2.75 1.55
C PHE A 53 0.68 2.82 0.03
N PHE A 54 0.68 4.03 -0.52
CA PHE A 54 0.83 4.26 -1.94
C PHE A 54 2.31 4.47 -2.27
N MET A 55 2.93 3.50 -2.94
CA MET A 55 4.33 3.58 -3.37
C MET A 55 4.43 4.33 -4.70
N ASP A 56 4.85 5.59 -4.62
CA ASP A 56 4.98 6.48 -5.76
C ASP A 56 6.38 6.40 -6.34
N VAL A 57 6.47 5.92 -7.58
CA VAL A 57 7.71 5.91 -8.37
C VAL A 57 7.38 6.55 -9.72
N PRO A 58 8.07 7.64 -10.11
CA PRO A 58 7.93 8.20 -11.43
C PRO A 58 8.20 7.16 -12.52
N LEU A 59 7.47 7.23 -13.63
CA LEU A 59 7.57 6.24 -14.72
C LEU A 59 8.98 6.10 -15.26
N GLU A 60 9.65 7.24 -15.45
CA GLU A 60 11.04 7.34 -15.90
C GLU A 60 12.01 6.56 -15.01
N GLU A 61 11.70 6.39 -13.72
CA GLU A 61 12.50 5.61 -12.76
C GLU A 61 12.11 4.13 -12.75
N THR A 62 10.84 3.81 -13.05
CA THR A 62 10.40 2.40 -13.18
C THR A 62 10.98 1.73 -14.42
N GLU A 63 11.19 2.48 -15.51
CA GLU A 63 11.80 2.01 -16.76
C GLU A 63 13.25 1.57 -16.58
N LYS A 64 13.97 2.18 -15.63
CA LYS A 64 15.38 1.87 -15.33
C LYS A 64 15.56 0.62 -14.48
N ARG A 65 14.48 0.02 -13.95
CA ARG A 65 14.54 -1.20 -13.13
C ARG A 65 14.56 -2.44 -14.03
N ASP A 66 15.58 -3.29 -13.87
CA ASP A 66 15.82 -4.49 -14.69
C ASP A 66 14.58 -5.36 -14.91
N GLY A 67 14.46 -5.90 -16.12
CA GLY A 67 13.41 -6.83 -16.54
C GLY A 67 12.27 -6.21 -17.36
N PHE A 68 12.36 -4.96 -17.81
CA PHE A 68 11.30 -4.32 -18.59
C PHE A 68 11.37 -4.74 -20.06
N GLY A 69 10.42 -5.55 -20.52
CA GLY A 69 10.35 -5.98 -21.91
C GLY A 69 9.12 -6.81 -22.24
N SER A 70 8.32 -6.29 -23.18
CA SER A 70 7.39 -6.96 -24.11
C SER A 70 5.87 -6.90 -23.91
N GLU A 71 5.31 -6.32 -22.85
CA GLU A 71 3.86 -6.01 -22.83
C GLU A 71 3.62 -4.50 -22.81
N ARG A 72 3.07 -4.04 -23.93
CA ARG A 72 2.82 -2.65 -24.33
C ARG A 72 2.07 -1.85 -23.26
N LEU A 73 2.73 -0.91 -22.60
CA LEU A 73 2.04 0.22 -21.97
C LEU A 73 2.19 1.44 -22.87
N ASP A 74 1.21 1.54 -23.76
CA ASP A 74 1.01 2.68 -24.65
C ASP A 74 0.78 3.95 -23.79
N LYS A 75 1.79 4.82 -23.81
CA LYS A 75 1.81 6.27 -23.52
C LYS A 75 1.59 6.76 -22.08
N SER A 76 2.61 7.51 -21.65
CA SER A 76 2.79 8.35 -20.47
C SER A 76 1.55 9.07 -19.92
N GLU A 77 0.56 9.41 -20.76
CA GLU A 77 -0.65 10.13 -20.31
C GLU A 77 -1.60 9.29 -19.45
N ILE A 78 -1.76 7.99 -19.72
CA ILE A 78 -2.71 7.14 -18.97
C ILE A 78 -2.19 6.93 -17.54
N GLN A 79 -0.88 6.74 -17.38
CA GLN A 79 -0.27 6.56 -16.08
C GLN A 79 -0.17 7.87 -15.28
N VAL A 80 0.09 9.01 -15.94
CA VAL A 80 0.00 10.33 -15.30
C VAL A 80 -1.43 10.63 -14.84
N LYS A 81 -2.44 10.30 -15.65
CA LYS A 81 -3.85 10.42 -15.26
C LYS A 81 -4.19 9.48 -14.11
N ALA A 82 -3.73 8.23 -14.13
CA ALA A 82 -3.92 7.29 -13.02
C ALA A 82 -3.30 7.82 -11.72
N ARG A 83 -2.08 8.37 -11.76
CA ARG A 83 -1.43 9.01 -10.59
C ARG A 83 -2.26 10.18 -10.06
N ASN A 84 -2.74 11.06 -10.93
CA ASN A 84 -3.58 12.18 -10.51
C ASN A 84 -4.93 11.74 -9.94
N VAL A 85 -5.53 10.68 -10.49
CA VAL A 85 -6.73 10.05 -9.94
C VAL A 85 -6.44 9.47 -8.55
N TYR A 86 -5.33 8.74 -8.37
CA TYR A 86 -4.92 8.25 -7.04
C TYR A 86 -4.72 9.39 -6.05
N LEU A 87 -4.03 10.46 -6.43
CA LEU A 87 -3.85 11.64 -5.58
C LEU A 87 -5.19 12.31 -5.22
N SER A 88 -6.15 12.34 -6.15
CA SER A 88 -7.47 12.92 -5.92
C SER A 88 -8.42 12.05 -5.08
N LEU A 89 -8.16 10.73 -5.02
CA LEU A 89 -8.93 9.78 -4.22
C LEU A 89 -8.38 9.59 -2.80
N THR A 90 -7.36 10.36 -2.40
CA THR A 90 -6.72 10.18 -1.09
C THR A 90 -7.59 10.64 0.07
N GLY A 91 -7.87 9.72 0.99
CA GLY A 91 -8.35 10.00 2.34
C GLY A 91 -7.20 10.09 3.37
N PRO A 92 -7.49 10.45 4.64
CA PRO A 92 -6.48 10.55 5.70
C PRO A 92 -5.70 9.26 5.97
N GLU A 93 -6.25 8.10 5.58
CA GLU A 93 -5.63 6.78 5.65
C GLU A 93 -4.53 6.55 4.59
N TRP A 94 -4.45 7.36 3.54
CA TRP A 94 -3.44 7.24 2.49
C TRP A 94 -2.11 7.85 2.90
N LYS A 95 -1.03 7.07 2.75
CA LYS A 95 0.35 7.47 2.99
C LYS A 95 1.17 7.26 1.73
N ILE A 96 1.59 8.38 1.13
CA ILE A 96 2.42 8.37 -0.07
C ILE A 96 3.87 8.13 0.34
N LEU A 97 4.48 7.11 -0.24
CA LEU A 97 5.86 6.71 -0.01
C LEU A 97 6.69 6.94 -1.28
N ASP A 98 7.80 7.66 -1.15
CA ASP A 98 8.72 7.88 -2.28
C ASP A 98 9.53 6.61 -2.57
N GLY A 99 9.16 5.89 -3.62
CA GLY A 99 9.81 4.64 -3.98
C GLY A 99 11.22 4.78 -4.56
N ARG A 100 11.78 6.00 -4.64
CA ARG A 100 13.21 6.25 -4.97
C ARG A 100 14.12 6.06 -3.76
N GLN A 101 13.56 6.11 -2.55
CA GLN A 101 14.31 5.84 -1.32
C GLN A 101 14.79 4.39 -1.26
N SER A 102 15.77 4.12 -0.40
CA SER A 102 16.25 2.76 -0.21
C SER A 102 15.14 1.85 0.35
N ILE A 103 15.25 0.55 0.07
CA ILE A 103 14.28 -0.44 0.56
C ILE A 103 14.17 -0.38 2.09
N ASP A 104 15.28 -0.19 2.80
CA ASP A 104 15.31 -0.21 4.26
C ASP A 104 14.75 1.07 4.87
N GLU A 105 15.03 2.25 4.30
CA GLU A 105 14.40 3.51 4.73
C GLU A 105 12.87 3.47 4.59
N LEU A 106 12.39 2.95 3.46
CA LEU A 106 10.95 2.78 3.25
C LEU A 106 10.37 1.76 4.22
N HIS A 107 11.10 0.68 4.46
CA HIS A 107 10.65 -0.37 5.35
C HIS A 107 10.50 0.13 6.78
N GLU A 108 11.46 0.91 7.29
CA GLU A 108 11.38 1.51 8.63
C GLU A 108 10.15 2.42 8.78
N LYS A 109 9.89 3.27 7.78
CA LYS A 109 8.69 4.12 7.74
C LYS A 109 7.40 3.30 7.77
N ILE A 110 7.33 2.26 6.94
CA ILE A 110 6.17 1.36 6.85
C ILE A 110 5.93 0.66 8.18
N VAL A 111 6.98 0.14 8.82
CA VAL A 111 6.91 -0.52 10.13
C VAL A 111 6.36 0.42 11.18
N ASN A 112 6.94 1.63 11.31
CA ASN A 112 6.51 2.60 12.32
C ASN A 112 5.03 2.94 12.19
N MET A 113 4.58 3.29 10.98
CA MET A 113 3.17 3.60 10.71
C MET A 113 2.25 2.39 10.91
N SER A 114 2.71 1.18 10.55
CA SER A 114 1.94 -0.05 10.74
C SER A 114 1.73 -0.38 12.22
N LEU A 115 2.77 -0.21 13.04
CA LEU A 115 2.68 -0.46 14.49
C LEU A 115 1.70 0.50 15.17
N GLU A 116 1.74 1.79 14.80
CA GLU A 116 0.77 2.78 15.31
C GLU A 116 -0.68 2.37 15.00
N VAL A 117 -0.93 1.90 13.78
CA VAL A 117 -2.26 1.46 13.33
C VAL A 117 -2.70 0.19 14.06
N VAL A 118 -1.81 -0.81 14.16
CA VAL A 118 -2.09 -2.07 14.87
C VAL A 118 -2.43 -1.80 16.35
N GLN A 119 -1.70 -0.91 17.00
CA GLN A 119 -1.98 -0.51 18.38
C GLN A 119 -3.35 0.17 18.53
N LYS A 120 -3.72 1.07 17.60
CA LYS A 120 -5.04 1.74 17.58
C LYS A 120 -6.18 0.76 17.35
N CYS A 121 -6.04 -0.18 16.42
CA CYS A 121 -7.07 -1.20 16.10
C CYS A 121 -7.32 -2.18 17.25
N GLY A 122 -6.32 -2.35 18.13
CA GLY A 122 -6.46 -3.11 19.36
C GLY A 122 -7.43 -2.48 20.39
N VAL A 123 -7.81 -1.21 20.19
CA VAL A 123 -8.64 -0.41 21.11
C VAL A 123 -9.96 0.04 20.45
N ILE A 124 -10.01 0.16 19.13
CA ILE A 124 -11.16 0.72 18.38
C ILE A 124 -11.94 -0.38 17.62
N PRO A 125 -13.29 -0.45 17.72
CA PRO A 125 -14.13 -1.39 16.97
C PRO A 125 -13.96 -1.28 15.43
N ILE A 126 -14.35 -2.32 14.67
CA ILE A 126 -14.43 -2.24 13.20
C ILE A 126 -15.48 -1.17 12.87
N GLN A 127 -15.13 -0.22 11.99
CA GLN A 127 -16.11 0.72 11.44
C GLN A 127 -16.75 0.09 10.19
N ASP A 128 -18.09 0.10 10.13
CA ASP A 128 -18.84 -0.23 8.91
C ASP A 128 -18.72 0.95 7.94
N LEU A 129 -18.17 0.74 6.73
CA LEU A 129 -18.28 1.73 5.65
C LEU A 129 -19.43 1.33 4.71
N TRP A 130 -20.17 2.32 4.22
CA TRP A 130 -21.33 2.23 3.31
C TRP A 130 -22.71 1.91 3.95
N LYS A 131 -23.09 2.65 4.99
CA LYS A 131 -24.52 2.91 5.26
C LYS A 131 -24.83 4.37 4.94
N ASN A 132 -25.31 4.58 3.72
CA ASN A 132 -26.04 5.75 3.21
C ASN A 132 -25.44 7.15 3.47
N SER A 133 -24.81 7.70 2.44
CA SER A 133 -25.03 9.10 2.01
C SER A 133 -24.58 9.25 0.57
#